data_AF-A0A1G7YS31-F1
#
_entry.id   AF-A0A1G7YS31-F1
#
_cell.length_a   1.000
_cell.length_b   1.000
_cell.length_c   1.000
_cell.angle_alpha   90.00
_cell.angle_beta   90.00
_cell.angle_gamma   90.00
#
_symmetry.space_group_name_H-M   'P 1'
#
loop_
_entity.id
_entity.type
_entity.pdbx_description
1 polymer ?
#
loop_
_entity_poly.entity_id
_entity_poly.type
_entity_poly.pdbx_seq_one_letter_code
_entity_poly.pdbx_strand_id
1 'polypeptide(L)' 'MRIDPPKPQKDPFEDLSPLQKKTRKAAIVFAFISVFVWAVKILFL' A
#
# COMPACT_ATOMS: atom_id res chain seq x y z
N MET A 1 -7.58 35.73 -5.96
CA MET A 1 -7.55 34.63 -4.98
C MET A 1 -6.09 34.31 -4.66
N ARG A 2 -5.66 34.43 -3.40
CA ARG A 2 -4.38 33.87 -2.97
C ARG A 2 -4.61 32.37 -2.84
N ILE A 3 -3.97 31.57 -3.70
CA ILE A 3 -3.98 30.12 -3.59
C ILE A 3 -2.90 29.82 -2.56
N ASP A 4 -3.31 29.52 -1.32
CA ASP A 4 -2.35 29.05 -0.31
C ASP A 4 -1.65 27.79 -0.84
N PRO A 5 -0.32 27.67 -0.66
CA PRO A 5 0.39 26.50 -1.11
C PRO A 5 -0.17 25.25 -0.41
N PRO A 6 -0.30 24.12 -1.11
CA PRO A 6 -0.77 22.88 -0.50
C PRO A 6 0.13 22.57 0.69
N LYS A 7 -0.46 22.52 1.89
CA LYS A 7 0.28 22.14 3.10
C LYS A 7 0.89 20.76 2.85
N PRO A 8 2.20 20.57 3.10
CA PRO A 8 2.81 19.26 2.95
C PRO A 8 2.07 18.29 3.87
N GLN A 9 1.38 17.35 3.24
CA GLN A 9 0.61 16.33 3.93
C GLN A 9 1.65 15.36 4.51
N LYS A 10 1.81 15.39 5.84
CA LYS A 10 2.78 14.55 6.53
C LYS A 10 2.44 13.09 6.25
N ASP A 11 3.43 12.29 5.82
CA ASP A 11 3.19 10.88 5.55
C ASP A 11 2.79 10.20 6.87
N PRO A 12 1.57 9.64 6.98
CA PRO A 12 1.11 9.02 8.22
C PRO A 12 1.92 7.76 8.60
N PHE A 13 2.79 7.29 7.70
CA PHE A 13 3.66 6.15 7.91
C PHE A 13 5.13 6.56 8.11
N GLU A 14 5.42 7.85 8.21
CA GLU A 14 6.78 8.37 8.39
C GLU A 14 7.41 7.89 9.70
N ASP A 15 6.60 7.76 10.75
CA ASP A 15 7.01 7.33 12.10
C ASP A 15 7.16 5.80 12.24
N LEU A 16 6.88 5.02 11.18
CA LEU A 16 7.06 3.56 11.23
C LEU A 16 8.55 3.19 11.27
N SER A 17 8.87 2.15 12.06
CA SER A 17 10.17 1.50 12.03
C SER A 17 10.51 1.03 10.60
N PRO A 18 11.79 1.06 10.17
CA PRO A 18 12.21 0.57 8.86
C PRO A 18 11.77 -0.88 8.60
N LEU A 19 11.63 -1.71 9.65
CA LEU A 19 11.08 -3.05 9.54
C LEU A 19 9.58 -3.02 9.20
N GLN A 20 8.79 -2.20 9.90
CA GLN A 20 7.36 -2.06 9.65
C GLN A 20 7.06 -1.50 8.26
N LYS A 21 7.87 -0.55 7.77
CA LYS A 21 7.75 -0.02 6.40
C LYS A 21 7.96 -1.11 5.35
N LYS A 22 8.97 -1.99 5.54
CA LYS A 22 9.22 -3.13 4.66
C LYS A 22 8.10 -4.16 4.72
N THR A 23 7.67 -4.54 5.92
CA THR A 23 6.59 -5.51 6.13
C THR A 23 5.28 -5.03 5.52
N ARG A 24 4.93 -3.75 5.66
CA ARG A 24 3.74 -3.18 5.03
C ARG A 24 3.79 -3.30 3.50
N LYS A 25 4.91 -2.93 2.89
CA LYS A 25 5.09 -3.08 1.43
C LYS A 25 4.95 -4.54 1.00
N ALA A 26 5.58 -5.46 1.74
CA ALA A 26 5.47 -6.89 1.47
C ALA A 26 4.01 -7.39 1.60
N ALA A 27 3.31 -7.02 2.68
CA ALA A 27 1.92 -7.41 2.91
C ALA A 27 0.99 -6.92 1.79
N ILE A 28 1.18 -5.70 1.29
CA ILE A 28 0.41 -5.17 0.16
C ILE A 28 0.65 -6.02 -1.09
N VAL A 29 1.91 -6.32 -1.41
CA VAL A 29 2.26 -7.16 -2.58
C VAL A 29 1.65 -8.55 -2.45
N PHE A 30 1.76 -9.18 -1.27
CA PHE A 30 1.16 -10.49 -1.01
C PHE A 30 -0.36 -10.46 -1.17
N ALA A 31 -1.05 -9.43 -0.69
CA ALA A 31 -2.50 -9.32 -0.84
C ALA A 31 -2.92 -9.31 -2.33
N PHE A 32 -2.22 -8.56 -3.18
CA PHE A 32 -2.49 -8.55 -4.62
C PHE A 32 -2.25 -9.91 -5.27
N ILE A 33 -1.14 -10.57 -4.94
CA ILE A 33 -0.82 -11.90 -5.46
C ILE A 33 -1.88 -12.92 -5.02
N SER A 34 -2.28 -12.91 -3.75
CA SER A 34 -3.30 -13.81 -3.22
C SER A 34 -4.64 -13.64 -3.93
N VAL A 35 -5.10 -12.41 -4.13
CA VAL A 35 -6.33 -12.12 -4.88
C VAL A 35 -6.21 -12.58 -6.34
N PHE A 36 -5.06 -12.34 -6.98
CA PHE A 36 -4.83 -12.77 -8.36
C PHE A 36 -4.87 -14.30 -8.50
N VAL A 37 -4.16 -15.03 -7.64
CA VAL A 37 -4.16 -16.50 -7.63
C VAL A 37 -5.56 -17.03 -7.35
N TRP A 38 -6.31 -16.40 -6.44
CA TRP A 38 -7.69 -16.78 -6.16
C TRP A 38 -8.63 -16.54 -7.34
N ALA A 39 -8.49 -15.41 -8.04
CA ALA A 39 -9.25 -15.11 -9.25
C ALA A 39 -8.96 -16.12 -10.38
N VAL A 40 -7.67 -16.43 -10.62
CA VAL A 40 -7.27 -17.47 -11.58
C VAL A 40 -7.83 -18.83 -11.17
N LYS A 41 -7.80 -19.17 -9.88
CA LYS A 41 -8.40 -20.41 -9.38
C LYS A 41 -9.90 -20.48 -9.72
N ILE A 42 -10.68 -19.41 -9.52
CA ILE A 42 -12.12 -19.42 -9.86
C ILE A 42 -12.35 -19.52 -11.37
N LEU A 43 -11.50 -18.88 -12.17
CA LEU A 43 -11.69 -18.80 -13.63
C LEU A 43 -11.29 -20.08 -14.37
N PHE A 44 -10.37 -20.87 -13.82
CA PHE A 44 -9.74 -22.00 -14.53
C PHE A 44 -9.79 -23.34 -13.78
N LEU A 45 -10.30 -23.39 -12.54
CA LEU A 45 -10.49 -24.62 -11.73
C LEU A 45 -11.93 -24.68 -11.21
#